data_AF-X0J2J2-F1
#
_entry.id   AF-X0J2J2-F1
#
_cell.length_a   1.000
_cell.length_b   1.000
_cell.length_c   1.000
_cell.angle_alpha   90.00
_cell.angle_beta   90.00
_cell.angle_gamma   90.00
#
_symmetry.space_group_name_H-M   'P 1'
#
loop_
_entity.id
_entity.type
_entity.pdbx_description
1 polymer ?
#
loop_
_entity_poly.entity_id
_entity_poly.type
_entity_poly.pdbx_seq_one_letter_code
_entity_poly.pdbx_strand_id
1 'polypeptide(L)'
;MDTSSLILALQLQQQDLNLWEQSRKGKQREGEVTDSDFALLACRQELELMTGQISDQMLALSIARAVESDGQLIREAQLAEEQAVKDREYAIRLSGGPSAAAKSDAESVKKVPRVDEEEDDLIDILRSMNLGGFDDSTSGQSESSNWAASRKAPQMKECIACNDRFPPLALSRSPCSHEYCRECMVSLVRSSLQDETLFPPRCCGQNIPVTEGRWFTPELVGQFQAKKLEFDTPNRTYCSEPSCSTFVPPQFIAGETATCPRCRRRTCVHCKGPYHSGICPSDTASQQILELAAENGWQRCYACHRVVELDIGCNHMTCICRAEFCYVCGERWKNCGCPQWQEERLTRRANDIVDRDDNAGHMNARVRQARVEQERVNLMENHECTHDRWKGRPGPRQCEECYQVLPQFIYECRQCHIMACRRCRFNRL
;
A
#
# COMPACT_ATOMS: atom_id res chain seq x y z
N MET A 1 -19.41 5.63 -22.03
CA MET A 1 -20.87 5.56 -21.84
C MET A 1 -21.19 6.70 -20.89
N ASP A 2 -22.00 7.64 -21.35
CA ASP A 2 -22.46 8.80 -20.57
C ASP A 2 -23.45 8.37 -19.48
N THR A 3 -23.64 9.23 -18.47
CA THR A 3 -24.47 8.88 -17.31
C THR A 3 -25.95 8.71 -17.68
N SER A 4 -26.44 9.40 -18.71
CA SER A 4 -27.81 9.24 -19.20
C SER A 4 -28.03 7.85 -19.81
N SER A 5 -27.08 7.35 -20.61
CA SER A 5 -27.10 5.97 -21.11
C SER A 5 -26.99 4.92 -20.00
N LEU A 6 -26.21 5.17 -18.94
CA LEU A 6 -26.12 4.27 -17.78
C LEU A 6 -27.44 4.20 -17.00
N ILE A 7 -28.10 5.35 -16.77
CA ILE A 7 -29.41 5.40 -16.13
C ILE A 7 -30.44 4.65 -16.98
N LEU A 8 -30.45 4.87 -18.30
CA LEU A 8 -31.35 4.16 -19.21
C LEU A 8 -31.10 2.64 -19.19
N ALA A 9 -29.84 2.20 -19.16
CA ALA A 9 -29.50 0.78 -19.08
C ALA A 9 -30.00 0.13 -17.77
N LEU A 10 -29.83 0.80 -16.63
CA LEU A 10 -30.36 0.31 -15.34
C LEU A 10 -31.89 0.30 -15.32
N GLN A 11 -32.55 1.30 -15.90
CA GLN A 11 -34.01 1.34 -16.03
C GLN A 11 -34.54 0.20 -16.91
N LEU A 12 -33.87 -0.11 -18.01
CA LEU A 12 -34.22 -1.26 -18.86
C LEU A 12 -34.03 -2.59 -18.11
N GLN A 13 -32.94 -2.76 -17.36
CA GLN A 13 -32.72 -3.96 -16.54
C GLN A 13 -33.77 -4.13 -15.43
N GLN A 14 -34.20 -3.04 -14.79
CA GLN A 14 -35.32 -3.09 -13.84
C GLN A 14 -36.66 -3.43 -14.53
N GLN A 15 -36.90 -2.92 -15.73
CA GLN A 15 -38.08 -3.29 -16.53
C GLN A 15 -38.06 -4.76 -16.92
N ASP A 16 -36.90 -5.30 -17.34
CA ASP A 16 -36.74 -6.72 -17.67
C ASP A 16 -37.00 -7.63 -16.46
N LEU A 17 -36.49 -7.27 -15.27
CA LEU A 17 -36.81 -8.02 -14.04
C LEU A 17 -38.31 -7.98 -13.71
N ASN A 18 -38.96 -6.83 -13.85
CA ASN A 18 -40.39 -6.68 -13.59
C ASN A 18 -41.25 -7.46 -14.59
N LEU A 19 -40.87 -7.47 -15.88
CA LEU A 19 -41.52 -8.28 -16.91
C LEU A 19 -41.30 -9.78 -16.66
N TRP A 20 -40.09 -10.18 -16.23
CA TRP A 20 -39.81 -11.56 -15.86
C TRP A 20 -40.67 -12.01 -14.68
N GLU A 21 -40.77 -11.20 -13.62
CA GLU A 21 -41.60 -11.45 -12.45
C GLU A 21 -43.09 -11.59 -12.82
N GLN A 22 -43.61 -10.70 -13.69
CA GLN A 22 -44.99 -10.78 -14.22
C GLN A 22 -45.23 -12.01 -15.11
N SER A 23 -44.20 -12.50 -15.82
CA SER A 23 -44.31 -13.68 -16.69
C SER A 23 -44.38 -15.01 -15.93
N ARG A 24 -44.08 -15.02 -14.62
CA ARG A 24 -44.08 -16.22 -13.78
C ARG A 24 -45.48 -16.82 -13.62
N LYS A 25 -45.68 -18.01 -14.20
CA LYS A 25 -46.84 -18.85 -13.91
C LYS A 25 -46.56 -19.70 -12.67
N GLY A 26 -46.97 -19.22 -11.50
CA GLY A 26 -46.79 -19.92 -10.22
C GLY A 26 -47.39 -21.33 -10.21
N LYS A 27 -46.54 -22.34 -9.98
CA LYS A 27 -46.92 -23.75 -9.73
C LYS A 27 -46.23 -24.27 -8.48
N GLN A 28 -46.24 -23.51 -7.39
CA GLN A 28 -45.53 -23.83 -6.16
C GLN A 28 -46.43 -23.66 -4.93
N ARG A 29 -46.03 -24.28 -3.83
CA ARG A 29 -46.76 -24.23 -2.56
C ARG A 29 -46.54 -22.89 -1.89
N GLU A 30 -47.58 -22.41 -1.22
CA GLU A 30 -47.57 -21.14 -0.50
C GLU A 30 -46.52 -21.17 0.63
N GLY A 31 -45.47 -20.35 0.51
CA GLY A 31 -44.42 -20.19 1.52
C GLY A 31 -43.03 -20.78 1.19
N GLU A 32 -42.85 -21.52 0.10
CA GLU A 32 -41.51 -21.99 -0.33
C GLU A 32 -40.81 -20.94 -1.23
N VAL A 33 -39.69 -20.39 -0.74
CA VAL A 33 -38.82 -19.48 -1.51
C VAL A 33 -37.76 -20.31 -2.24
N THR A 34 -37.63 -20.12 -3.56
CA THR A 34 -36.65 -20.85 -4.38
C THR A 34 -35.30 -20.13 -4.47
N ASP A 35 -34.26 -20.86 -4.86
CA ASP A 35 -32.95 -20.27 -5.23
C ASP A 35 -33.10 -19.19 -6.31
N SER A 36 -34.05 -19.35 -7.24
CA SER A 36 -34.37 -18.33 -8.25
C SER A 36 -35.07 -17.09 -7.68
N ASP A 37 -35.85 -17.20 -6.61
CA ASP A 37 -36.40 -16.04 -5.89
C ASP A 37 -35.29 -15.28 -5.17
N PHE A 38 -34.38 -16.00 -4.51
CA PHE A 38 -33.24 -15.39 -3.82
C PHE A 38 -32.30 -14.69 -4.81
N ALA A 39 -32.02 -15.30 -5.96
CA ALA A 39 -31.23 -14.69 -7.04
C ALA A 39 -31.90 -13.43 -7.61
N LEU A 40 -33.23 -13.42 -7.80
CA LEU A 40 -33.95 -12.23 -8.26
C LEU A 40 -33.93 -11.11 -7.21
N LEU A 41 -34.11 -11.43 -5.92
CA LEU A 41 -34.03 -10.45 -4.84
C LEU A 41 -32.62 -9.82 -4.75
N ALA A 42 -31.57 -10.63 -4.85
CA ALA A 42 -30.20 -10.14 -4.89
C ALA A 42 -29.95 -9.24 -6.11
N CYS A 43 -30.36 -9.65 -7.32
CA CYS A 43 -30.21 -8.85 -8.53
C CYS A 43 -30.98 -7.51 -8.47
N ARG A 44 -32.19 -7.52 -7.90
CA ARG A 44 -32.96 -6.29 -7.64
C ARG A 44 -32.21 -5.36 -6.68
N GLN A 45 -31.70 -5.88 -5.57
CA GLN A 45 -30.92 -5.10 -4.60
C GLN A 45 -29.64 -4.51 -5.21
N GLU A 46 -28.94 -5.26 -6.07
CA GLU A 46 -27.76 -4.76 -6.80
C GLU A 46 -28.12 -3.61 -7.76
N LEU A 47 -29.21 -3.72 -8.51
CA LEU A 47 -29.69 -2.64 -9.41
C LEU A 47 -30.14 -1.39 -8.64
N GLU A 48 -30.79 -1.55 -7.50
CA GLU A 48 -31.15 -0.44 -6.60
C GLU A 48 -29.90 0.27 -6.05
N LEU A 49 -28.90 -0.49 -5.59
CA LEU A 49 -27.62 0.05 -5.11
C LEU A 49 -26.86 0.80 -6.21
N MET A 50 -26.77 0.24 -7.42
CA MET A 50 -26.14 0.90 -8.57
C MET A 50 -26.88 2.17 -8.98
N THR A 51 -28.22 2.17 -8.92
CA THR A 51 -29.04 3.34 -9.21
C THR A 51 -28.78 4.45 -8.18
N GLY A 52 -28.75 4.12 -6.89
CA GLY A 52 -28.41 5.06 -5.82
C GLY A 52 -27.02 5.69 -5.99
N GLN A 53 -26.00 4.88 -6.26
CA GLN A 53 -24.63 5.37 -6.49
C GLN A 53 -24.54 6.35 -7.66
N ILE A 54 -25.25 6.10 -8.76
CA ILE A 54 -25.28 7.01 -9.91
C ILE A 54 -26.08 8.29 -9.59
N SER A 55 -27.18 8.19 -8.85
CA SER A 55 -27.94 9.36 -8.37
C SER A 55 -27.11 10.26 -7.45
N ASP A 56 -26.39 9.67 -6.49
CA ASP A 56 -25.49 10.39 -5.57
C ASP A 56 -24.34 11.06 -6.34
N GLN A 57 -23.76 10.37 -7.32
CA GLN A 57 -22.74 10.93 -8.21
C GLN A 57 -23.28 12.12 -9.02
N MET A 58 -24.49 12.02 -9.57
CA MET A 58 -25.14 13.11 -10.31
C MET A 58 -25.46 14.31 -9.40
N LEU A 59 -25.89 14.07 -8.16
CA LEU A 59 -26.11 15.12 -7.17
C LEU A 59 -24.79 15.82 -6.81
N ALA A 60 -23.73 15.06 -6.54
CA ALA A 60 -22.40 15.61 -6.25
C ALA A 60 -21.84 16.43 -7.41
N LEU A 61 -22.02 15.98 -8.66
CA LEU A 61 -21.68 16.74 -9.87
C LEU A 61 -22.49 18.03 -9.99
N SER A 62 -23.80 17.99 -9.71
CA SER A 62 -24.65 19.19 -9.78
C SER A 62 -24.25 20.22 -8.72
N ILE A 63 -23.88 19.77 -7.52
CA ILE A 63 -23.37 20.63 -6.45
C ILE A 63 -22.02 21.23 -6.87
N ALA A 64 -21.11 20.42 -7.42
CA ALA A 64 -19.80 20.90 -7.89
C ALA A 64 -19.93 21.97 -8.99
N ARG A 65 -20.85 21.79 -9.96
CA ARG A 65 -21.14 22.79 -10.99
C ARG A 65 -21.70 24.10 -10.42
N ALA A 66 -22.62 24.01 -9.44
CA ALA A 66 -23.18 25.19 -8.80
C ALA A 66 -22.11 25.97 -8.01
N VAL A 67 -21.22 25.26 -7.30
CA VAL A 67 -20.07 25.89 -6.61
C VAL A 67 -19.12 26.55 -7.62
N GLU A 68 -18.88 25.92 -8.77
CA GLU A 68 -18.04 26.46 -9.85
C GLU A 68 -18.66 27.70 -10.54
N SER A 69 -19.96 27.69 -10.83
CA SER A 69 -20.66 28.84 -11.45
C SER A 69 -20.81 30.01 -10.49
N ASP A 70 -21.19 29.73 -9.25
CA ASP A 70 -21.62 30.76 -8.31
C ASP A 70 -20.44 31.30 -7.49
N GLY A 71 -19.36 30.53 -7.36
CA GLY A 71 -18.19 30.88 -6.54
C GLY A 71 -17.53 32.21 -6.93
N GLN A 72 -17.46 32.55 -8.22
CA GLN A 72 -16.95 33.86 -8.62
C GLN A 72 -17.92 35.00 -8.23
N LEU A 73 -19.23 34.83 -8.47
CA LEU A 73 -20.24 35.83 -8.10
C LEU A 73 -20.31 36.05 -6.59
N ILE A 74 -20.18 34.98 -5.80
CA ILE A 74 -20.12 35.04 -4.33
C ILE A 74 -18.88 35.81 -3.87
N ARG A 75 -17.70 35.55 -4.45
CA ARG A 75 -16.46 36.30 -4.12
C ARG A 75 -16.57 37.78 -4.49
N GLU A 76 -17.12 38.11 -5.66
CA GLU A 76 -17.34 39.50 -6.08
C GLU A 76 -18.31 40.23 -5.14
N ALA A 77 -19.39 39.57 -4.73
CA ALA A 77 -20.33 40.11 -3.74
C ALA A 77 -19.70 40.30 -2.35
N GLN A 78 -18.88 39.35 -1.89
CA GLN A 78 -18.14 39.46 -0.62
C GLN A 78 -17.16 40.64 -0.64
N LEU A 79 -16.40 40.83 -1.73
CA LEU A 79 -15.48 41.95 -1.88
C LEU A 79 -16.20 43.30 -1.93
N ALA A 80 -17.38 43.36 -2.56
CA ALA A 80 -18.23 44.56 -2.56
C ALA A 80 -18.75 44.90 -1.15
N GLU A 81 -19.22 43.91 -0.39
CA GLU A 81 -19.68 44.08 1.00
C GLU A 81 -18.52 44.52 1.92
N GLU A 82 -17.35 43.90 1.80
CA GLU A 82 -16.14 44.33 2.52
C GLU A 82 -15.77 45.79 2.24
N GLN A 83 -15.91 46.24 0.99
CA GLN A 83 -15.64 47.62 0.62
C GLN A 83 -16.68 48.57 1.22
N ALA A 84 -17.97 48.21 1.15
CA ALA A 84 -19.05 48.99 1.77
C ALA A 84 -18.88 49.13 3.29
N VAL A 85 -18.40 48.10 3.99
CA VAL A 85 -18.05 48.16 5.42
C VAL A 85 -16.90 49.14 5.67
N LYS A 86 -15.81 49.08 4.89
CA LYS A 86 -14.66 50.00 5.02
C LYS A 86 -15.05 51.46 4.76
N ASP A 87 -15.88 51.70 3.74
CA ASP A 87 -16.38 53.03 3.39
C ASP A 87 -17.30 53.59 4.48
N ARG A 88 -18.17 52.75 5.05
CA ARG A 88 -19.00 53.11 6.21
C ARG A 88 -18.15 53.48 7.43
N GLU A 89 -17.14 52.68 7.77
CA GLU A 89 -16.23 53.02 8.88
C GLU A 89 -15.51 54.34 8.64
N TYR A 90 -15.03 54.58 7.41
CA TYR A 90 -14.34 55.81 7.04
C TYR A 90 -15.26 57.04 7.15
N ALA A 91 -16.51 56.94 6.69
CA ALA A 91 -17.52 57.98 6.85
C ALA A 91 -17.87 58.28 8.33
N ILE A 92 -17.91 57.26 9.19
CA ILE A 92 -18.10 57.42 10.64
C ILE A 92 -16.90 58.17 11.25
N ARG A 93 -15.67 57.81 10.86
CA ARG A 93 -14.45 58.52 11.33
C ARG A 93 -14.39 59.98 10.87
N LEU A 94 -14.90 60.31 9.68
CA LEU A 94 -14.96 61.69 9.17
C LEU A 94 -16.06 62.55 9.82
N SER A 95 -17.16 61.93 10.24
CA SER A 95 -18.27 62.64 10.91
C SER A 95 -18.05 62.82 12.41
N GLY A 96 -17.15 62.04 13.02
CA GLY A 96 -16.63 62.30 14.36
C GLY A 96 -15.67 63.49 14.39
N GLY A 97 -16.13 64.62 14.94
CA GLY A 97 -15.26 65.78 15.20
C GLY A 97 -14.07 65.45 16.14
N PRO A 98 -13.07 66.34 16.25
CA PRO A 98 -11.75 66.04 16.86
C PRO A 98 -11.74 65.72 18.37
N SER A 99 -12.90 65.55 19.00
CA SER A 99 -13.06 65.07 20.38
C SER A 99 -13.50 63.59 20.48
N ALA A 100 -13.59 62.87 19.36
CA ALA A 100 -13.95 61.43 19.34
C ALA A 100 -12.73 60.48 19.26
N ALA A 101 -11.50 61.00 19.35
CA ALA A 101 -10.27 60.20 19.25
C ALA A 101 -9.92 59.39 20.52
N ALA A 102 -10.84 59.26 21.48
CA ALA A 102 -10.62 58.50 22.71
C ALA A 102 -11.91 57.83 23.21
N LYS A 103 -11.87 56.49 23.35
CA LYS A 103 -12.97 55.56 23.72
C LYS A 103 -14.00 55.35 22.59
N SER A 104 -14.44 54.13 22.25
CA SER A 104 -13.97 52.74 22.48
C SER A 104 -14.71 51.84 21.45
N ASP A 105 -14.47 50.54 21.23
CA ASP A 105 -13.63 49.48 21.82
C ASP A 105 -13.01 48.63 20.67
N ALA A 106 -11.90 47.89 20.82
CA ALA A 106 -11.79 46.56 21.42
C ALA A 106 -12.81 45.48 20.97
N GLU A 107 -13.40 45.60 19.77
CA GLU A 107 -14.12 44.47 19.16
C GLU A 107 -13.24 43.66 18.21
N SER A 108 -13.18 42.35 18.47
CA SER A 108 -12.28 41.42 17.79
C SER A 108 -12.75 41.19 16.35
N VAL A 109 -12.11 41.88 15.39
CA VAL A 109 -12.10 41.44 14.00
C VAL A 109 -11.44 40.07 13.97
N LYS A 110 -12.28 39.02 14.00
CA LYS A 110 -11.87 37.69 13.58
C LYS A 110 -11.36 37.84 12.16
N LYS A 111 -10.04 37.78 11.99
CA LYS A 111 -9.47 37.39 10.70
C LYS A 111 -10.06 36.03 10.38
N VAL A 112 -11.10 36.01 9.55
CA VAL A 112 -11.35 34.86 8.69
C VAL A 112 -10.05 34.66 7.93
N PRO A 113 -9.42 33.48 7.99
CA PRO A 113 -8.24 33.22 7.17
C PRO A 113 -8.61 33.49 5.72
N ARG A 114 -7.70 34.10 4.94
CA ARG A 114 -7.86 34.08 3.48
C ARG A 114 -7.71 32.63 3.05
N VAL A 115 -8.82 32.00 2.67
CA VAL A 115 -8.88 30.61 2.18
C VAL A 115 -8.65 30.56 0.65
N ASP A 116 -8.26 31.70 0.06
CA ASP A 116 -8.10 31.93 -1.38
C ASP A 116 -7.27 30.83 -2.09
N GLU A 117 -6.25 30.26 -1.44
CA GLU A 117 -5.42 29.18 -2.02
C GLU A 117 -5.98 27.76 -1.76
N GLU A 118 -6.66 27.51 -0.63
CA GLU A 118 -7.15 26.18 -0.26
C GLU A 118 -8.49 25.84 -0.93
N GLU A 119 -9.35 26.82 -1.19
CA GLU A 119 -10.63 26.62 -1.89
C GLU A 119 -10.44 26.41 -3.41
N ASP A 120 -9.55 27.16 -4.05
CA ASP A 120 -9.26 26.99 -5.48
C ASP A 120 -8.58 25.62 -5.75
N ASP A 121 -7.69 25.16 -4.87
CA ASP A 121 -7.15 23.79 -4.90
C ASP A 121 -8.26 22.74 -4.73
N LEU A 122 -9.27 22.98 -3.87
CA LEU A 122 -10.42 22.09 -3.68
C LEU A 122 -11.31 21.99 -4.93
N ILE A 123 -11.48 23.10 -5.66
CA ILE A 123 -12.25 23.17 -6.90
C ILE A 123 -11.52 22.44 -8.03
N ASP A 124 -10.20 22.64 -8.20
CA ASP A 124 -9.39 21.86 -9.14
C ASP A 124 -9.32 20.37 -8.77
N ILE A 125 -9.35 20.05 -7.47
CA ILE A 125 -9.51 18.70 -6.92
C ILE A 125 -10.82 18.07 -7.40
N LEU A 126 -11.96 18.74 -7.23
CA LEU A 126 -13.28 18.28 -7.71
C LEU A 126 -13.28 18.07 -9.23
N ARG A 127 -12.74 19.03 -9.98
CA ARG A 127 -12.57 19.01 -11.44
C ARG A 127 -11.72 17.81 -11.91
N SER A 128 -10.70 17.42 -11.14
CA SER A 128 -9.81 16.29 -11.45
C SER A 128 -10.37 14.89 -11.11
N MET A 129 -11.43 14.79 -10.30
CA MET A 129 -12.02 13.49 -9.92
C MET A 129 -12.85 12.82 -11.03
N ASN A 130 -13.11 13.54 -12.13
CA ASN A 130 -13.64 13.02 -13.39
C ASN A 130 -14.78 11.99 -13.22
N LEU A 131 -15.80 12.39 -12.45
CA LEU A 131 -17.00 11.60 -12.16
C LEU A 131 -17.89 11.44 -13.41
N GLY A 132 -17.44 10.61 -14.37
CA GLY A 132 -18.20 10.27 -15.57
C GLY A 132 -18.03 11.32 -16.68
N GLY A 133 -17.50 10.87 -17.82
CA GLY A 133 -17.31 11.74 -18.98
C GLY A 133 -18.65 12.17 -19.57
N PHE A 134 -18.90 13.48 -19.57
CA PHE A 134 -19.81 14.14 -20.49
C PHE A 134 -18.98 14.84 -21.57
N ASP A 135 -19.36 14.67 -22.83
CA ASP A 135 -18.96 15.64 -23.84
C ASP A 135 -19.72 16.96 -23.67
N ASP A 136 -19.14 17.99 -24.28
CA ASP A 136 -19.58 19.38 -24.28
C ASP A 136 -20.88 19.56 -25.09
N SER A 137 -22.02 19.09 -24.55
CA SER A 137 -23.32 19.13 -25.23
C SER A 137 -24.49 19.47 -24.30
N THR A 138 -24.39 20.46 -23.41
CA THR A 138 -25.57 21.12 -22.78
C THR A 138 -25.27 22.45 -22.06
N SER A 139 -24.46 23.32 -22.67
CA SER A 139 -24.54 24.77 -22.41
C SER A 139 -24.30 25.54 -23.70
N GLY A 140 -25.29 26.34 -24.12
CA GLY A 140 -25.24 27.14 -25.35
C GLY A 140 -24.36 28.39 -25.24
N GLN A 141 -23.26 28.32 -24.51
CA GLN A 141 -22.26 29.38 -24.41
C GLN A 141 -20.89 28.79 -24.73
N SER A 142 -20.38 29.12 -25.91
CA SER A 142 -19.00 28.82 -26.29
C SER A 142 -18.04 29.43 -25.26
N GLU A 143 -17.29 28.59 -24.54
CA GLU A 143 -16.21 29.05 -23.66
C GLU A 143 -15.30 30.00 -24.46
N SER A 144 -14.99 31.17 -23.89
CA SER A 144 -14.04 32.08 -24.52
C SER A 144 -12.69 31.39 -24.67
N SER A 145 -12.04 31.53 -25.82
CA SER A 145 -10.72 30.93 -26.09
C SER A 145 -9.66 31.29 -25.04
N ASN A 146 -9.80 32.45 -24.38
CA ASN A 146 -8.95 32.85 -23.26
C ASN A 146 -9.17 32.03 -21.98
N TRP A 147 -10.40 31.59 -21.69
CA TRP A 147 -10.72 30.76 -20.52
C TRP A 147 -10.18 29.33 -20.71
N ALA A 148 -10.39 28.75 -21.89
CA ALA A 148 -9.83 27.44 -22.22
C ALA A 148 -8.29 27.43 -22.17
N ALA A 149 -7.63 28.54 -22.56
CA ALA A 149 -6.19 28.72 -22.48
C ALA A 149 -5.65 29.02 -21.07
N SER A 150 -6.50 29.50 -20.15
CA SER A 150 -6.12 29.79 -18.76
C SER A 150 -6.17 28.58 -17.82
N ARG A 151 -6.71 27.43 -18.28
CA ARG A 151 -6.69 26.18 -17.51
C ARG A 151 -5.25 25.69 -17.38
N LYS A 152 -4.69 25.72 -16.15
CA LYS A 152 -3.48 24.96 -15.83
C LYS A 152 -3.76 23.49 -16.16
N ALA A 153 -2.89 22.85 -16.93
CA ALA A 153 -3.04 21.43 -17.24
C ALA A 153 -3.11 20.63 -15.92
N PRO A 154 -4.02 19.66 -15.78
CA PRO A 154 -4.20 18.91 -14.53
C PRO A 154 -2.87 18.26 -14.15
N GLN A 155 -2.43 18.48 -12.91
CA GLN A 155 -1.13 17.98 -12.44
C GLN A 155 -1.14 16.45 -12.33
N MET A 156 -0.57 15.76 -13.31
CA MET A 156 -0.52 14.29 -13.33
C MET A 156 0.78 13.77 -12.72
N LYS A 157 0.67 13.00 -11.62
CA LYS A 157 1.79 12.35 -10.93
C LYS A 157 1.90 10.87 -11.31
N GLU A 158 3.08 10.28 -11.15
CA GLU A 158 3.36 8.88 -11.51
C GLU A 158 3.28 7.94 -10.30
N CYS A 159 2.74 6.74 -10.52
CA CYS A 159 2.72 5.68 -9.51
C CYS A 159 4.10 5.00 -9.37
N ILE A 160 4.61 4.94 -8.13
CA ILE A 160 5.92 4.34 -7.78
C ILE A 160 5.97 2.81 -7.96
N ALA A 161 4.85 2.16 -8.28
CA ALA A 161 4.78 0.75 -8.61
C ALA A 161 4.67 0.50 -10.14
N CYS A 162 3.62 1.00 -10.81
CA CYS A 162 3.36 0.72 -12.24
C CYS A 162 3.96 1.72 -13.25
N ASN A 163 4.37 2.92 -12.84
CA ASN A 163 4.75 4.08 -13.71
C ASN A 163 3.59 4.77 -14.44
N ASP A 164 2.35 4.29 -14.34
CA ASP A 164 1.22 5.00 -14.96
C ASP A 164 0.95 6.34 -14.25
N ARG A 165 0.39 7.29 -15.01
CA ARG A 165 0.13 8.66 -14.56
C ARG A 165 -1.31 8.81 -14.10
N PHE A 166 -1.51 9.41 -12.94
CA PHE A 166 -2.81 9.57 -12.29
C PHE A 166 -2.99 11.01 -11.76
N PRO A 167 -4.25 11.48 -11.63
CA PRO A 167 -4.54 12.68 -10.84
C PRO A 167 -4.08 12.48 -9.38
N PRO A 168 -3.67 13.54 -8.65
CA PRO A 168 -3.11 13.41 -7.30
C PRO A 168 -4.09 12.74 -6.32
N LEU A 169 -5.39 12.93 -6.52
CA LEU A 169 -6.43 12.31 -5.70
C LEU A 169 -6.62 10.82 -5.96
N ALA A 170 -6.19 10.29 -7.11
CA ALA A 170 -6.22 8.85 -7.40
C ALA A 170 -4.96 8.13 -6.87
N LEU A 171 -4.06 8.87 -6.22
CA LEU A 171 -2.84 8.39 -5.60
C LEU A 171 -2.92 8.45 -4.07
N SER A 172 -2.35 7.43 -3.45
CA SER A 172 -2.15 7.32 -2.01
C SER A 172 -0.67 7.57 -1.71
N ARG A 173 -0.40 8.63 -0.94
CA ARG A 173 0.96 9.02 -0.53
C ARG A 173 1.42 8.18 0.65
N SER A 174 2.53 7.46 0.49
CA SER A 174 3.18 6.70 1.56
C SER A 174 3.86 7.62 2.60
N PRO A 175 4.25 7.11 3.78
CA PRO A 175 4.98 7.90 4.78
C PRO A 175 6.27 8.54 4.27
N CYS A 176 6.98 7.87 3.35
CA CYS A 176 8.19 8.39 2.68
C CYS A 176 7.88 9.27 1.45
N SER A 177 6.65 9.77 1.33
CA SER A 177 6.17 10.67 0.27
C SER A 177 6.12 10.11 -1.16
N HIS A 178 6.24 8.78 -1.35
CA HIS A 178 6.02 8.15 -2.65
C HIS A 178 4.53 7.94 -2.93
N GLU A 179 4.12 8.13 -4.18
CA GLU A 179 2.72 8.04 -4.62
C GLU A 179 2.40 6.65 -5.19
N TYR A 180 1.29 6.03 -4.76
CA TYR A 180 0.81 4.74 -5.27
C TYR A 180 -0.64 4.84 -5.77
N CYS A 181 -0.96 4.29 -6.94
CA CYS A 181 -2.36 4.12 -7.34
C CYS A 181 -3.07 3.07 -6.48
N ARG A 182 -4.40 3.16 -6.38
CA ARG A 182 -5.24 2.26 -5.55
C ARG A 182 -4.94 0.78 -5.81
N GLU A 183 -4.85 0.38 -7.07
CA GLU A 183 -4.62 -1.02 -7.47
C GLU A 183 -3.27 -1.54 -7.00
N CYS A 184 -2.21 -0.76 -7.19
CA CYS A 184 -0.86 -1.11 -6.75
C CYS A 184 -0.76 -1.16 -5.22
N MET A 185 -1.43 -0.25 -4.50
CA MET A 185 -1.46 -0.25 -3.04
C MET A 185 -2.21 -1.47 -2.49
N VAL A 186 -3.41 -1.78 -3.02
CA VAL A 186 -4.18 -2.98 -2.65
C VAL A 186 -3.42 -4.26 -3.00
N SER A 187 -2.74 -4.30 -4.15
CA SER A 187 -1.90 -5.41 -4.58
C SER A 187 -0.70 -5.62 -3.64
N LEU A 188 -0.07 -4.55 -3.16
CA LEU A 188 1.00 -4.62 -2.15
C LEU A 188 0.49 -5.20 -0.84
N VAL A 189 -0.63 -4.70 -0.30
CA VAL A 189 -1.24 -5.25 0.93
C VAL A 189 -1.57 -6.73 0.75
N ARG A 190 -2.28 -7.12 -0.32
CA ARG A 190 -2.60 -8.52 -0.62
C ARG A 190 -1.36 -9.41 -0.74
N SER A 191 -0.29 -8.91 -1.37
CA SER A 191 0.99 -9.62 -1.47
C SER A 191 1.59 -9.86 -0.07
N SER A 192 1.54 -8.87 0.82
CA SER A 192 2.05 -9.01 2.21
C SER A 192 1.27 -10.01 3.07
N LEU A 193 0.01 -10.33 2.73
CA LEU A 193 -0.76 -11.36 3.45
C LEU A 193 -0.30 -12.79 3.12
N GLN A 194 0.36 -12.97 1.97
CA GLN A 194 0.84 -14.26 1.46
C GLN A 194 2.35 -14.41 1.70
N ASP A 195 3.12 -13.35 1.48
CA ASP A 195 4.57 -13.33 1.62
C ASP A 195 4.98 -12.54 2.87
N GLU A 196 5.46 -13.27 3.88
CA GLU A 196 5.90 -12.74 5.17
C GLU A 196 7.08 -11.74 5.02
N THR A 197 7.89 -11.84 3.96
CA THR A 197 9.00 -10.90 3.71
C THR A 197 8.51 -9.50 3.33
N LEU A 198 7.33 -9.40 2.72
CA LEU A 198 6.64 -8.15 2.40
C LEU A 198 5.77 -7.63 3.56
N PHE A 199 5.77 -8.30 4.72
CA PHE A 199 4.94 -7.94 5.87
C PHE A 199 5.74 -7.26 6.99
N PRO A 200 5.24 -6.15 7.57
CA PRO A 200 4.12 -5.33 7.10
C PRO A 200 4.48 -4.64 5.75
N PRO A 201 3.47 -4.24 4.96
CA PRO A 201 3.70 -3.52 3.72
C PRO A 201 4.46 -2.22 4.00
N ARG A 202 5.55 -2.00 3.27
CA ARG A 202 6.48 -0.88 3.48
C ARG A 202 6.85 -0.20 2.17
N CYS A 203 7.35 1.03 2.28
CA CYS A 203 7.97 1.79 1.19
C CYS A 203 9.23 2.48 1.74
N CYS A 204 10.42 2.19 1.18
CA CYS A 204 11.72 2.69 1.66
C CYS A 204 11.92 2.44 3.15
N GLY A 205 11.81 1.19 3.58
CA GLY A 205 11.86 0.79 5.00
C GLY A 205 10.70 1.28 5.90
N GLN A 206 9.85 2.21 5.46
CA GLN A 206 8.78 2.79 6.27
C GLN A 206 7.45 2.02 6.11
N ASN A 207 6.88 1.56 7.21
CA ASN A 207 5.62 0.80 7.22
C ASN A 207 4.44 1.67 6.75
N ILE A 208 3.70 1.19 5.74
CA ILE A 208 2.49 1.82 5.23
C ILE A 208 1.31 1.48 6.17
N PRO A 209 0.59 2.46 6.73
CA PRO A 209 -0.59 2.21 7.53
C PRO A 209 -1.71 1.54 6.71
N VAL A 210 -2.22 0.41 7.17
CA VAL A 210 -3.39 -0.28 6.60
C VAL A 210 -4.58 -0.05 7.53
N THR A 211 -5.33 1.02 7.25
CA THR A 211 -6.51 1.44 8.01
C THR A 211 -7.73 1.52 7.09
N GLU A 212 -8.94 1.37 7.65
CA GLU A 212 -10.17 1.53 6.88
C GLU A 212 -10.27 2.94 6.28
N GLY A 213 -10.87 3.06 5.10
CA GLY A 213 -11.06 4.33 4.40
C GLY A 213 -11.04 4.17 2.88
N ARG A 214 -10.73 5.26 2.18
CA ARG A 214 -10.79 5.35 0.70
C ARG A 214 -10.00 4.26 -0.04
N TRP A 215 -8.87 3.83 0.53
CA TRP A 215 -7.90 2.95 -0.14
C TRP A 215 -8.11 1.46 0.15
N PHE A 216 -8.66 1.12 1.33
CA PHE A 216 -8.75 -0.27 1.80
C PHE A 216 -10.16 -0.57 2.33
N THR A 217 -10.73 -1.69 1.88
CA THR A 217 -12.02 -2.17 2.36
C THR A 217 -11.90 -2.70 3.80
N PRO A 218 -12.97 -2.63 4.62
CA PRO A 218 -12.97 -3.22 5.96
C PRO A 218 -12.58 -4.71 5.97
N GLU A 219 -13.00 -5.46 4.94
CA GLU A 219 -12.58 -6.86 4.75
C GLU A 219 -11.06 -7.02 4.63
N LEU A 220 -10.41 -6.22 3.77
CA LEU A 220 -8.96 -6.28 3.57
C LEU A 220 -8.19 -5.86 4.83
N VAL A 221 -8.71 -4.86 5.56
CA VAL A 221 -8.14 -4.42 6.84
C VAL A 221 -8.30 -5.51 7.91
N GLY A 222 -9.45 -6.18 7.98
CA GLY A 222 -9.66 -7.33 8.87
C GLY A 222 -8.74 -8.51 8.55
N GLN A 223 -8.56 -8.85 7.26
CA GLN A 223 -7.59 -9.85 6.81
C GLN A 223 -6.15 -9.47 7.22
N PHE A 224 -5.79 -8.20 7.06
CA PHE A 224 -4.49 -7.67 7.47
C PHE A 224 -4.29 -7.75 8.99
N GLN A 225 -5.28 -7.39 9.81
CA GLN A 225 -5.20 -7.50 11.26
C GLN A 225 -5.08 -8.96 11.73
N ALA A 226 -5.83 -9.88 11.12
CA ALA A 226 -5.73 -11.31 11.41
C ALA A 226 -4.33 -11.86 11.05
N LYS A 227 -3.80 -11.50 9.88
CA LYS A 227 -2.42 -11.86 9.49
C LYS A 227 -1.35 -11.18 10.34
N LYS A 228 -1.59 -9.96 10.83
CA LYS A 228 -0.72 -9.29 11.78
C LYS A 228 -0.61 -10.08 13.08
N LEU A 229 -1.73 -10.51 13.65
CA LEU A 229 -1.74 -11.33 14.86
C LEU A 229 -1.02 -12.68 14.64
N GLU A 230 -1.24 -13.33 13.50
CA GLU A 230 -0.51 -14.54 13.11
C GLU A 230 1.00 -14.28 13.05
N PHE A 231 1.44 -13.25 12.33
CA PHE A 231 2.84 -12.99 12.09
C PHE A 231 3.60 -12.41 13.31
N ASP A 232 2.99 -11.55 14.11
CA ASP A 232 3.57 -11.05 15.35
C ASP A 232 3.59 -12.14 16.47
N THR A 233 2.88 -13.27 16.31
CA THR A 233 2.93 -14.39 17.27
C THR A 233 4.21 -15.23 17.11
N PRO A 234 5.05 -15.40 18.16
CA PRO A 234 6.19 -16.31 18.13
C PRO A 234 5.77 -17.78 18.26
N ASN A 235 6.58 -18.70 17.71
CA ASN A 235 6.36 -20.16 17.80
C ASN A 235 4.93 -20.62 17.41
N ARG A 236 4.38 -19.97 16.37
CA ARG A 236 3.02 -20.14 15.82
C ARG A 236 2.57 -21.59 15.80
N THR A 237 1.31 -21.82 16.18
CA THR A 237 0.68 -23.14 16.10
C THR A 237 -0.46 -23.07 15.09
N TYR A 238 -0.42 -23.99 14.13
CA TYR A 238 -1.47 -24.17 13.12
C TYR A 238 -2.23 -25.43 13.44
N CYS A 239 -3.50 -25.52 13.03
CA CYS A 239 -4.26 -26.75 13.19
C CYS A 239 -3.60 -27.87 12.38
N SER A 240 -3.20 -28.95 13.06
CA SER A 240 -2.52 -30.13 12.51
C SER A 240 -3.38 -30.97 11.54
N GLU A 241 -4.61 -30.54 11.27
CA GLU A 241 -5.48 -31.11 10.26
C GLU A 241 -5.15 -30.48 8.89
N PRO A 242 -4.66 -31.25 7.89
CA PRO A 242 -4.23 -30.69 6.61
C PRO A 242 -5.34 -29.91 5.88
N SER A 243 -6.58 -30.42 5.94
CA SER A 243 -7.76 -29.77 5.34
C SER A 243 -8.16 -28.44 6.02
N CYS A 244 -7.63 -28.17 7.21
CA CYS A 244 -7.95 -26.98 7.99
C CYS A 244 -6.80 -25.98 8.01
N SER A 245 -5.59 -26.42 8.40
CA SER A 245 -4.32 -25.67 8.46
C SER A 245 -4.41 -24.24 9.02
N THR A 246 -5.43 -23.97 9.84
CA THR A 246 -5.79 -22.62 10.28
C THR A 246 -4.91 -22.23 11.47
N PHE A 247 -4.38 -21.01 11.47
CA PHE A 247 -3.64 -20.47 12.61
C PHE A 247 -4.50 -20.52 13.89
N VAL A 248 -3.89 -20.93 15.00
CA VAL A 248 -4.55 -21.00 16.31
C VAL A 248 -3.97 -19.89 17.20
N PRO A 249 -4.73 -18.80 17.45
CA PRO A 249 -4.28 -17.71 18.31
C PRO A 249 -3.96 -18.18 19.74
N PRO A 250 -3.02 -17.51 20.45
CA PRO A 250 -2.61 -17.92 21.80
C PRO A 250 -3.75 -18.10 22.81
N GLN A 251 -4.84 -17.33 22.70
CA GLN A 251 -6.03 -17.46 23.56
C GLN A 251 -6.76 -18.81 23.46
N PHE A 252 -6.51 -19.60 22.41
CA PHE A 252 -7.04 -20.95 22.22
C PHE A 252 -6.03 -22.06 22.57
N ILE A 253 -4.92 -21.69 23.21
CA ILE A 253 -3.88 -22.60 23.69
C ILE A 253 -3.99 -22.73 25.21
N ALA A 254 -4.22 -23.95 25.68
CA ALA A 254 -4.31 -24.29 27.10
C ALA A 254 -3.23 -25.33 27.43
N GLY A 255 -2.19 -24.88 28.14
CA GLY A 255 -0.99 -25.70 28.39
C GLY A 255 -0.37 -26.17 27.09
N GLU A 256 -0.25 -27.49 26.93
CA GLU A 256 0.38 -28.11 25.75
C GLU A 256 -0.60 -28.37 24.58
N THR A 257 -1.86 -27.97 24.72
CA THR A 257 -2.93 -28.19 23.73
C THR A 257 -3.36 -26.89 23.07
N ALA A 258 -3.24 -26.80 21.75
CA ALA A 258 -3.93 -25.80 20.93
C ALA A 258 -5.27 -26.37 20.43
N THR A 259 -6.37 -25.62 20.57
CA THR A 259 -7.70 -26.01 20.07
C THR A 259 -8.09 -25.13 18.89
N CYS A 260 -8.32 -25.73 17.72
CA CYS A 260 -8.61 -24.96 16.51
C CYS A 260 -9.98 -24.25 16.59
N PRO A 261 -10.07 -22.92 16.43
CA PRO A 261 -11.35 -22.21 16.49
C PRO A 261 -12.29 -22.57 15.33
N ARG A 262 -11.75 -23.00 14.18
CA ARG A 262 -12.52 -23.34 12.97
C ARG A 262 -13.12 -24.75 12.99
N CYS A 263 -12.32 -25.76 13.34
CA CYS A 263 -12.73 -27.18 13.26
C CYS A 263 -12.76 -27.91 14.60
N ARG A 264 -12.44 -27.24 15.71
CA ARG A 264 -12.40 -27.76 17.10
C ARG A 264 -11.42 -28.92 17.35
N ARG A 265 -10.68 -29.38 16.34
CA ARG A 265 -9.59 -30.37 16.51
C ARG A 265 -8.48 -29.81 17.39
N ARG A 266 -7.83 -30.71 18.13
CA ARG A 266 -6.75 -30.41 19.08
C ARG A 266 -5.38 -30.75 18.46
N THR A 267 -4.42 -29.87 18.68
CA THR A 267 -3.04 -29.96 18.18
C THR A 267 -2.06 -29.84 19.35
N CYS A 268 -0.99 -30.62 19.34
CA CYS A 268 0.09 -30.52 20.32
C CYS A 268 0.98 -29.30 20.00
N VAL A 269 1.26 -28.45 20.99
CA VAL A 269 2.07 -27.23 20.75
C VAL A 269 3.56 -27.50 20.53
N HIS A 270 4.04 -28.67 20.98
CA HIS A 270 5.46 -29.05 20.91
C HIS A 270 5.81 -29.67 19.56
N CYS A 271 5.20 -30.80 19.21
CA CYS A 271 5.44 -31.50 17.93
C CYS A 271 4.62 -30.95 16.75
N LYS A 272 3.74 -29.97 16.98
CA LYS A 272 2.80 -29.37 16.00
C LYS A 272 1.83 -30.36 15.30
N GLY A 273 1.89 -31.65 15.65
CA GLY A 273 1.01 -32.71 15.15
C GLY A 273 -0.32 -32.83 15.92
N PRO A 274 -1.15 -33.83 15.58
CA PRO A 274 -2.39 -34.13 16.31
C PRO A 274 -2.16 -34.26 17.82
N TYR A 275 -3.13 -33.82 18.62
CA TYR A 275 -3.06 -33.99 20.07
C TYR A 275 -2.91 -35.46 20.47
N HIS A 276 -1.97 -35.73 21.37
CA HIS A 276 -1.70 -37.02 21.96
C HIS A 276 -1.51 -36.87 23.48
N SER A 277 -1.62 -37.98 24.21
CA SER A 277 -1.28 -38.07 25.63
C SER A 277 0.09 -38.75 25.81
N GLY A 278 0.92 -38.24 26.71
CA GLY A 278 2.26 -38.76 26.97
C GLY A 278 3.35 -38.05 26.17
N ILE A 279 4.55 -38.64 26.14
CA ILE A 279 5.75 -38.06 25.51
C ILE A 279 5.49 -37.80 24.02
N CYS A 280 5.90 -36.63 23.53
CA CYS A 280 5.81 -36.31 22.10
C CYS A 280 6.63 -37.30 21.27
N PRO A 281 6.08 -37.83 20.16
CA PRO A 281 6.92 -38.50 19.17
C PRO A 281 7.97 -37.49 18.69
N SER A 282 9.24 -37.93 18.60
CA SER A 282 10.30 -37.11 18.02
C SER A 282 9.91 -36.73 16.60
N ASP A 283 9.88 -35.43 16.30
CA ASP A 283 9.57 -34.95 14.97
C ASP A 283 10.79 -35.18 14.06
N THR A 284 10.78 -36.34 13.39
CA THR A 284 11.83 -36.75 12.46
C THR A 284 11.95 -35.80 11.27
N ALA A 285 10.88 -35.12 10.86
CA ALA A 285 10.92 -34.12 9.79
C ALA A 285 11.63 -32.84 10.27
N SER A 286 11.35 -32.38 11.49
CA SER A 286 12.13 -31.29 12.10
C SER A 286 13.61 -31.68 12.28
N GLN A 287 13.92 -32.94 12.63
CA GLN A 287 15.31 -33.41 12.74
C GLN A 287 16.03 -33.38 11.38
N GLN A 288 15.41 -33.88 10.31
CA GLN A 288 15.96 -33.83 8.95
C GLN A 288 16.23 -32.39 8.47
N ILE A 289 15.35 -31.44 8.79
CA ILE A 289 15.57 -30.01 8.47
C ILE A 289 16.77 -29.44 9.24
N LEU A 290 16.99 -29.87 10.48
CA LEU A 290 18.14 -29.44 11.29
C LEU A 290 19.46 -30.07 10.85
N GLU A 291 19.43 -31.33 10.41
CA GLU A 291 20.56 -32.02 9.79
C GLU A 291 20.96 -31.33 8.48
N LEU A 292 20.00 -31.10 7.57
CA LEU A 292 20.22 -30.37 6.33
C LEU A 292 20.71 -28.93 6.56
N ALA A 293 20.19 -28.25 7.60
CA ALA A 293 20.67 -26.92 7.98
C ALA A 293 22.14 -26.96 8.44
N ALA A 294 22.54 -27.98 9.21
CA ALA A 294 23.93 -28.15 9.63
C ALA A 294 24.86 -28.47 8.44
N GLU A 295 24.42 -29.32 7.51
CA GLU A 295 25.17 -29.65 6.29
C GLU A 295 25.42 -28.43 5.38
N ASN A 296 24.41 -27.56 5.22
CA ASN A 296 24.51 -26.34 4.40
C ASN A 296 25.04 -25.12 5.17
N GLY A 297 25.33 -25.24 6.46
CA GLY A 297 25.76 -24.11 7.30
C GLY A 297 24.69 -23.02 7.45
N TRP A 298 23.41 -23.39 7.40
CA TRP A 298 22.27 -22.51 7.70
C TRP A 298 22.12 -22.32 9.21
N GLN A 299 21.81 -21.09 9.63
CA GLN A 299 21.68 -20.75 11.04
C GLN A 299 20.21 -20.74 11.49
N ARG A 300 19.95 -20.89 12.79
CA ARG A 300 18.62 -20.67 13.38
C ARG A 300 18.57 -19.33 14.09
N CYS A 301 17.50 -18.58 13.89
CA CYS A 301 17.23 -17.40 14.71
C CYS A 301 16.98 -17.80 16.18
N TYR A 302 17.65 -17.18 17.15
CA TYR A 302 17.44 -17.48 18.58
C TYR A 302 16.00 -17.21 19.06
N ALA A 303 15.26 -16.31 18.40
CA ALA A 303 13.96 -15.83 18.88
C ALA A 303 12.77 -16.63 18.35
N CYS A 304 12.79 -17.03 17.07
CA CYS A 304 11.70 -17.78 16.43
C CYS A 304 12.10 -19.17 15.93
N HIS A 305 13.37 -19.56 16.12
CA HIS A 305 13.95 -20.85 15.76
C HIS A 305 13.88 -21.28 14.29
N ARG A 306 13.36 -20.41 13.41
CA ARG A 306 13.34 -20.59 11.95
C ARG A 306 14.79 -20.64 11.42
N VAL A 307 15.03 -21.61 10.54
CA VAL A 307 16.29 -21.74 9.80
C VAL A 307 16.36 -20.64 8.75
N VAL A 308 17.53 -20.05 8.59
CA VAL A 308 17.83 -18.92 7.70
C VAL A 308 19.20 -19.08 7.08
N GLU A 309 19.31 -18.69 5.82
CA GLU A 309 20.51 -18.73 5.00
C GLU A 309 21.09 -17.31 4.85
N LEU A 310 22.41 -17.22 4.71
CA LEU A 310 23.13 -15.96 4.44
C LEU A 310 24.00 -16.12 3.19
N ASP A 311 23.41 -15.77 2.05
CA ASP A 311 24.07 -15.75 0.74
C ASP A 311 25.11 -14.62 0.65
N ILE A 312 24.72 -13.38 0.97
CA ILE A 312 25.55 -12.18 0.81
C ILE A 312 25.52 -11.24 2.03
N GLY A 313 26.63 -10.56 2.29
CA GLY A 313 26.74 -9.53 3.33
C GLY A 313 27.56 -9.97 4.55
N CYS A 314 27.43 -9.22 5.65
CA CYS A 314 28.11 -9.50 6.90
C CYS A 314 27.32 -10.48 7.78
N ASN A 315 27.95 -11.00 8.84
CA ASN A 315 27.34 -11.95 9.77
C ASN A 315 26.26 -11.32 10.68
N HIS A 316 25.89 -10.04 10.49
CA HIS A 316 24.71 -9.42 11.10
C HIS A 316 23.47 -9.87 10.33
N MET A 317 22.53 -10.51 11.02
CA MET A 317 21.29 -10.97 10.42
C MET A 317 20.07 -10.43 11.13
N THR A 318 19.15 -9.87 10.35
CA THR A 318 17.81 -9.49 10.79
C THR A 318 16.83 -10.57 10.33
N CYS A 319 16.32 -11.37 11.26
CA CYS A 319 15.30 -12.37 10.93
C CYS A 319 13.97 -11.70 10.57
N ILE A 320 13.09 -12.40 9.85
CA ILE A 320 11.70 -11.97 9.55
C ILE A 320 10.91 -11.62 10.83
N CYS A 321 11.22 -12.27 11.97
CA CYS A 321 10.67 -11.91 13.29
C CYS A 321 11.27 -10.62 13.91
N ARG A 322 12.06 -9.85 13.15
CA ARG A 322 12.81 -8.63 13.55
C ARG A 322 13.90 -8.83 14.61
N ALA A 323 14.21 -10.06 14.99
CA ALA A 323 15.34 -10.34 15.87
C ALA A 323 16.66 -10.20 15.11
N GLU A 324 17.56 -9.38 15.64
CA GLU A 324 18.94 -9.21 15.15
C GLU A 324 19.89 -10.19 15.86
N PHE A 325 20.63 -10.98 15.08
CA PHE A 325 21.47 -12.06 15.59
C PHE A 325 22.74 -12.26 14.72
N CYS A 326 23.72 -12.97 15.25
CA CYS A 326 24.92 -13.34 14.51
C CYS A 326 24.71 -14.65 13.74
N TYR A 327 24.98 -14.66 12.43
CA TYR A 327 24.86 -15.87 11.61
C TYR A 327 25.79 -17.01 12.06
N VAL A 328 26.95 -16.70 12.63
CA VAL A 328 27.96 -17.72 13.01
C VAL A 328 27.50 -18.54 14.22
N CYS A 329 26.97 -17.90 15.27
CA CYS A 329 26.64 -18.56 16.54
C CYS A 329 25.14 -18.57 16.90
N GLY A 330 24.29 -17.85 16.16
CA GLY A 330 22.86 -17.73 16.44
C GLY A 330 22.50 -16.73 17.56
N GLU A 331 23.47 -16.27 18.37
CA GLU A 331 23.24 -15.35 19.49
C GLU A 331 22.83 -13.94 19.04
N ARG A 332 22.27 -13.15 19.98
CA ARG A 332 21.94 -11.73 19.78
C ARG A 332 23.12 -10.94 19.21
N TRP A 333 22.83 -10.05 18.26
CA TRP A 333 23.86 -9.25 17.61
C TRP A 333 24.68 -8.44 18.63
N LYS A 334 26.00 -8.35 18.40
CA LYS A 334 27.00 -7.72 19.29
C LYS A 334 27.18 -8.35 20.69
N ASN A 335 26.55 -9.49 21.01
CA ASN A 335 26.81 -10.22 22.26
C ASN A 335 27.92 -11.30 22.15
N CYS A 336 28.45 -11.55 20.95
CA CYS A 336 29.43 -12.59 20.66
C CYS A 336 30.76 -12.02 20.10
N GLY A 337 31.87 -12.72 20.31
CA GLY A 337 33.18 -12.40 19.71
C GLY A 337 33.40 -12.93 18.29
N CYS A 338 32.34 -13.32 17.57
CA CYS A 338 32.45 -13.85 16.21
C CYS A 338 32.95 -12.78 15.21
N PRO A 339 33.70 -13.17 14.16
CA PRO A 339 34.11 -12.23 13.14
C PRO A 339 32.87 -11.67 12.42
N GLN A 340 32.92 -10.38 12.09
CA GLN A 340 31.85 -9.71 11.34
C GLN A 340 31.67 -10.27 9.92
N TRP A 341 32.69 -10.93 9.38
CA TRP A 341 32.76 -11.38 7.99
C TRP A 341 33.22 -12.82 7.89
N GLN A 342 32.80 -13.52 6.83
CA GLN A 342 33.49 -14.71 6.33
C GLN A 342 34.20 -14.33 5.02
N GLU A 343 35.53 -14.38 5.04
CA GLU A 343 36.40 -13.89 3.96
C GLU A 343 36.06 -14.48 2.58
N GLU A 344 35.67 -15.75 2.55
CA GLU A 344 35.28 -16.44 1.32
C GLU A 344 34.00 -15.85 0.69
N ARG A 345 32.95 -15.58 1.49
CA ARG A 345 31.69 -14.98 0.98
C ARG A 345 31.92 -13.56 0.48
N LEU A 346 32.70 -12.79 1.22
CA LEU A 346 33.09 -11.42 0.86
C LEU A 346 33.87 -11.41 -0.47
N THR A 347 34.84 -12.30 -0.62
CA THR A 347 35.64 -12.46 -1.86
C THR A 347 34.78 -12.96 -3.02
N ARG A 348 33.90 -13.94 -2.79
CA ARG A 348 32.95 -14.45 -3.80
C ARG A 348 32.07 -13.31 -4.32
N ARG A 349 31.43 -12.57 -3.40
CA ARG A 349 30.58 -11.42 -3.73
C ARG A 349 31.34 -10.32 -4.48
N ALA A 350 32.58 -10.04 -4.11
CA ALA A 350 33.41 -9.08 -4.82
C ALA A 350 33.75 -9.53 -6.25
N ASN A 351 33.99 -10.83 -6.48
CA ASN A 351 34.12 -11.38 -7.84
C ASN A 351 32.79 -11.24 -8.61
N ASP A 352 31.65 -11.61 -8.02
CA ASP A 352 30.34 -11.48 -8.66
C ASP A 352 30.03 -10.05 -9.10
N ILE A 353 30.42 -9.04 -8.30
CA ILE A 353 30.23 -7.62 -8.62
C ILE A 353 31.13 -7.21 -9.80
N VAL A 354 32.39 -7.64 -9.82
CA VAL A 354 33.33 -7.33 -10.91
C VAL A 354 32.94 -8.02 -12.22
N ASP A 355 32.49 -9.27 -12.16
CA ASP A 355 32.09 -10.05 -13.35
C ASP A 355 30.73 -9.59 -13.95
N ARG A 356 29.94 -8.79 -13.21
CA ARG A 356 28.76 -8.08 -13.73
C ARG A 356 29.09 -6.84 -14.57
N ASP A 357 30.34 -6.39 -14.60
CA ASP A 357 30.77 -5.28 -15.46
C ASP A 357 30.84 -5.75 -16.91
N ASP A 358 30.21 -5.00 -17.82
CA ASP A 358 30.13 -5.38 -19.23
C ASP A 358 31.53 -5.42 -19.90
N ASN A 359 32.56 -4.84 -19.27
CA ASN A 359 33.96 -4.90 -19.71
C ASN A 359 34.77 -6.02 -19.03
N ALA A 360 34.21 -6.83 -18.12
CA ALA A 360 34.96 -7.79 -17.30
C ALA A 360 35.83 -8.74 -18.15
N GLY A 361 35.30 -9.25 -19.26
CA GLY A 361 36.01 -10.12 -20.20
C GLY A 361 37.18 -9.45 -20.96
N HIS A 362 37.30 -8.13 -20.91
CA HIS A 362 38.41 -7.37 -21.51
C HIS A 362 39.46 -6.90 -20.49
N MET A 363 39.26 -7.13 -19.19
CA MET A 363 40.20 -6.71 -18.15
C MET A 363 41.41 -7.64 -18.07
N ASN A 364 42.61 -7.06 -17.99
CA ASN A 364 43.81 -7.82 -17.63
C ASN A 364 43.66 -8.42 -16.21
N ALA A 365 44.11 -9.66 -16.01
CA ALA A 365 44.00 -10.37 -14.74
C ALA A 365 44.48 -9.55 -13.51
N ARG A 366 45.58 -8.78 -13.63
CA ARG A 366 46.07 -7.91 -12.53
C ARG A 366 45.09 -6.79 -12.21
N VAL A 367 44.48 -6.19 -13.23
CA VAL A 367 43.49 -5.10 -13.08
C VAL A 367 42.19 -5.65 -12.49
N ARG A 368 41.73 -6.82 -12.97
CA ARG A 368 40.57 -7.52 -12.39
C ARG A 368 40.81 -7.84 -10.91
N GLN A 369 41.97 -8.39 -10.55
CA GLN A 369 42.30 -8.74 -9.17
C GLN A 369 42.37 -7.50 -8.24
N ALA A 370 43.00 -6.41 -8.69
CA ALA A 370 43.02 -5.16 -7.94
C ALA A 370 41.60 -4.58 -7.73
N ARG A 371 40.72 -4.71 -8.72
CA ARG A 371 39.33 -4.28 -8.62
C ARG A 371 38.50 -5.18 -7.69
N VAL A 372 38.70 -6.50 -7.71
CA VAL A 372 38.07 -7.43 -6.75
C VAL A 372 38.47 -7.07 -5.32
N GLU A 373 39.74 -6.77 -5.06
CA GLU A 373 40.19 -6.33 -3.74
C GLU A 373 39.57 -4.98 -3.33
N GLN A 374 39.46 -4.03 -4.26
CA GLN A 374 38.78 -2.76 -4.02
C GLN A 374 37.29 -2.96 -3.67
N GLU A 375 36.57 -3.82 -4.39
CA GLU A 375 35.17 -4.14 -4.06
C GLU A 375 35.05 -4.93 -2.75
N ARG A 376 36.03 -5.79 -2.42
CA ARG A 376 36.11 -6.51 -1.14
C ARG A 376 36.16 -5.51 0.03
N VAL A 377 37.01 -4.49 -0.05
CA VAL A 377 37.10 -3.40 0.93
C VAL A 377 35.83 -2.53 0.93
N ASN A 378 35.30 -2.17 -0.24
CA ASN A 378 34.05 -1.41 -0.37
C ASN A 378 32.88 -2.09 0.37
N LEU A 379 32.73 -3.41 0.20
CA LEU A 379 31.72 -4.21 0.91
C LEU A 379 31.96 -4.24 2.43
N MET A 380 33.21 -4.25 2.89
CA MET A 380 33.53 -4.19 4.33
C MET A 380 33.16 -2.84 4.96
N GLU A 381 33.41 -1.74 4.25
CA GLU A 381 33.18 -0.38 4.75
C GLU A 381 31.70 0.03 4.65
N ASN A 382 31.01 -0.34 3.56
CA ASN A 382 29.63 0.07 3.26
C ASN A 382 28.57 -1.01 3.60
N HIS A 383 28.82 -1.81 4.64
CA HIS A 383 27.97 -2.95 4.99
C HIS A 383 26.60 -2.57 5.58
N GLU A 384 26.49 -1.43 6.25
CA GLU A 384 25.23 -0.86 6.74
C GLU A 384 24.59 0.01 5.63
N CYS A 385 24.20 -0.64 4.53
CA CYS A 385 23.63 0.03 3.36
C CYS A 385 22.21 0.55 3.63
N THR A 386 21.97 1.85 3.42
CA THR A 386 20.64 2.48 3.59
C THR A 386 19.74 2.35 2.36
N HIS A 387 20.27 1.86 1.23
CA HIS A 387 19.53 1.68 -0.03
C HIS A 387 18.89 2.98 -0.58
N ASP A 388 19.47 4.15 -0.34
CA ASP A 388 18.94 5.42 -0.89
C ASP A 388 19.28 5.62 -2.38
N ARG A 389 20.50 5.24 -2.78
CA ARG A 389 21.09 5.61 -4.08
C ARG A 389 21.21 4.41 -5.02
N TRP A 390 20.64 4.55 -6.21
CA TRP A 390 20.55 3.48 -7.20
C TRP A 390 21.05 3.93 -8.58
N LYS A 391 21.42 2.95 -9.42
CA LYS A 391 21.78 3.11 -10.82
C LYS A 391 20.94 2.13 -11.65
N GLY A 392 20.37 2.59 -12.76
CA GLY A 392 19.75 1.68 -13.73
C GLY A 392 20.83 0.91 -14.51
N ARG A 393 20.67 -0.40 -14.62
CA ARG A 393 21.48 -1.27 -15.50
C ARG A 393 20.57 -1.83 -16.59
N PRO A 394 20.84 -1.55 -17.88
CA PRO A 394 20.05 -2.11 -18.98
C PRO A 394 20.37 -3.60 -19.19
N GLY A 395 19.49 -4.27 -19.94
CA GLY A 395 19.62 -5.67 -20.31
C GLY A 395 19.00 -6.65 -19.31
N PRO A 396 18.95 -7.96 -19.69
CA PRO A 396 18.35 -8.99 -18.86
C PRO A 396 19.19 -9.27 -17.61
N ARG A 397 18.62 -9.07 -16.43
CA ARG A 397 19.26 -9.34 -15.13
C ARG A 397 18.25 -9.93 -14.14
N GLN A 398 18.70 -10.81 -13.26
CA GLN A 398 17.88 -11.38 -12.19
C GLN A 398 17.85 -10.46 -10.96
N CYS A 399 16.69 -10.31 -10.34
CA CYS A 399 16.56 -9.66 -9.04
C CYS A 399 17.04 -10.58 -7.93
N GLU A 400 17.95 -10.09 -7.08
CA GLU A 400 18.53 -10.86 -5.97
C GLU A 400 17.53 -11.10 -4.82
N GLU A 401 16.44 -10.33 -4.76
CA GLU A 401 15.43 -10.36 -3.68
C GLU A 401 14.19 -11.22 -3.98
N CYS A 402 13.81 -11.34 -5.26
CA CYS A 402 12.63 -12.11 -5.67
C CYS A 402 12.90 -13.10 -6.81
N TYR A 403 14.17 -13.24 -7.21
CA TYR A 403 14.66 -14.15 -8.25
C TYR A 403 13.99 -14.00 -9.63
N GLN A 404 13.18 -12.96 -9.84
CA GLN A 404 12.56 -12.65 -11.12
C GLN A 404 13.60 -12.06 -12.08
N VAL A 405 13.69 -12.62 -13.28
CA VAL A 405 14.47 -12.05 -14.39
C VAL A 405 13.70 -10.87 -14.98
N LEU A 406 14.33 -9.69 -14.97
CA LEU A 406 13.83 -8.49 -15.63
C LEU A 406 14.49 -8.37 -17.00
N PRO A 407 13.73 -8.34 -18.11
CA PRO A 407 14.32 -8.40 -19.46
C PRO A 407 14.93 -7.09 -19.95
N GLN A 408 14.47 -5.94 -19.43
CA GLN A 408 14.84 -4.62 -19.95
C GLN A 408 15.90 -3.90 -19.13
N PHE A 409 15.74 -3.86 -17.81
CA PHE A 409 16.67 -3.21 -16.88
C PHE A 409 16.44 -3.67 -15.44
N ILE A 410 17.43 -3.41 -14.58
CA ILE A 410 17.36 -3.59 -13.12
C ILE A 410 17.95 -2.38 -12.39
N TYR A 411 17.65 -2.20 -11.10
CA TYR A 411 18.32 -1.20 -10.27
C TYR A 411 19.45 -1.85 -9.47
N GLU A 412 20.66 -1.30 -9.59
CA GLU A 412 21.83 -1.65 -8.77
C GLU A 412 22.03 -0.60 -7.68
N CYS A 413 22.20 -1.02 -6.42
CA CYS A 413 22.49 -0.10 -5.33
C CYS A 413 23.94 0.42 -5.42
N ARG A 414 24.15 1.72 -5.18
CA ARG A 414 25.49 2.34 -5.31
C ARG A 414 26.44 2.12 -4.12
N GLN A 415 25.97 1.51 -3.03
CA GLN A 415 26.81 1.14 -1.88
C GLN A 415 27.14 -0.36 -1.90
N CYS A 416 26.12 -1.23 -1.79
CA CYS A 416 26.32 -2.68 -1.66
C CYS A 416 26.16 -3.48 -2.97
N HIS A 417 25.95 -2.80 -4.12
CA HIS A 417 25.82 -3.42 -5.44
C HIS A 417 24.73 -4.50 -5.61
N ILE A 418 23.77 -4.59 -4.67
CA ILE A 418 22.59 -5.47 -4.83
C ILE A 418 21.76 -5.03 -6.05
N MET A 419 21.35 -5.99 -6.87
CA MET A 419 20.44 -5.80 -8.00
C MET A 419 19.01 -6.13 -7.59
N ALA A 420 18.16 -5.10 -7.48
CA ALA A 420 16.77 -5.23 -7.08
C ALA A 420 15.80 -4.79 -8.19
N CYS A 421 14.69 -5.50 -8.33
CA CYS A 421 13.55 -5.03 -9.12
C CYS A 421 12.89 -3.83 -8.42
N ARG A 422 12.10 -3.06 -9.17
CA ARG A 422 11.42 -1.86 -8.66
C ARG A 422 10.63 -2.15 -7.38
N ARG A 423 9.85 -3.24 -7.35
CA ARG A 423 9.04 -3.62 -6.18
C ARG A 423 9.90 -4.00 -4.97
N CYS A 424 10.99 -4.75 -5.17
CA CYS A 424 11.86 -5.17 -4.07
C CYS A 424 12.65 -4.00 -3.49
N ARG A 425 13.16 -3.09 -4.33
CA ARG A 425 13.83 -1.86 -3.92
C ARG A 425 13.01 -1.00 -2.96
N PHE A 426 11.68 -0.94 -3.15
CA PHE A 426 10.81 -0.09 -2.33
C PHE A 426 10.14 -0.86 -1.19
N ASN A 427 9.78 -2.13 -1.40
CA ASN A 427 8.87 -2.85 -0.51
C ASN A 427 9.56 -4.01 0.27
N ARG A 428 10.82 -4.34 -0.03
CA ARG A 428 11.61 -5.35 0.70
C ARG A 428 12.79 -4.71 1.40
N LEU A 429 13.61 -4.00 0.62
CA LEU A 429 14.67 -3.10 1.07
C LEU A 429 14.06 -1.78 1.57
#